data_AF-I3ZXD4-F1
#
_entry.id   AF-I3ZXD4-F1
#
_cell.length_a   1.000
_cell.length_b   1.000
_cell.length_c   1.000
_cell.angle_alpha   90.00
_cell.angle_beta   90.00
_cell.angle_gamma   90.00
#
_symmetry.space_group_name_H-M   'P 1'
#
loop_
_entity.id
_entity.type
_entity.pdbx_description
1 polymer ?
#
loop_
_entity_poly.entity_id
_entity_poly.type
_entity_poly.pdbx_seq_one_letter_code
_entity_poly.pdbx_strand_id
1 'polypeptide(L)'
;MKKIIFKSLVVIVILLFLASCSCPKSATYTIVGVHYVEKKNITEYMVLPYGTVFIPGKWEKAEYLNHSRQQYFNNENGNRISIALGPNNKFEFNQDGSKKGFDLLKAYFEWEKEYFTNTVKVDVKLIEENPNDNYLIFQIYKKEDGMIKVNNYFFITEKHNTFYIFSVQTLGKWNQEQAINFLKEIEIN
;
A
#
# COMPACT_ATOMS: atom_id res chain seq x y z
N MET A 1 -35.14 -0.17 -50.05
CA MET A 1 -33.97 -1.02 -49.69
C MET A 1 -32.71 -0.22 -49.31
N LYS A 2 -32.22 0.73 -50.13
CA LYS A 2 -30.98 1.50 -49.84
C LYS A 2 -30.94 2.21 -48.46
N LYS A 3 -32.06 2.78 -47.98
CA LYS A 3 -32.14 3.45 -46.66
C LYS A 3 -32.02 2.50 -45.46
N ILE A 4 -32.43 1.23 -45.61
CA ILE A 4 -32.36 0.22 -44.54
C ILE A 4 -30.93 -0.30 -44.41
N ILE A 5 -30.24 -0.46 -45.54
CA ILE A 5 -28.83 -0.86 -45.60
C ILE A 5 -27.93 0.22 -44.97
N PHE A 6 -28.21 1.50 -45.23
CA PHE A 6 -27.43 2.62 -44.66
C PHE A 6 -27.60 2.76 -43.14
N LYS A 7 -28.83 2.60 -42.61
CA LYS A 7 -29.07 2.59 -41.16
C LYS A 7 -28.41 1.40 -40.46
N SER A 8 -28.40 0.23 -41.10
CA SER A 8 -27.74 -0.96 -40.55
C SER A 8 -26.22 -0.81 -40.51
N LEU A 9 -25.62 -0.16 -41.51
CA LEU A 9 -24.17 0.12 -41.53
C LEU A 9 -23.74 1.08 -40.41
N VAL A 10 -24.52 2.12 -40.14
CA VAL A 10 -24.24 3.09 -39.06
C VAL A 10 -24.32 2.44 -37.67
N VAL A 11 -25.29 1.55 -37.47
CA VAL A 11 -25.44 0.81 -36.20
C VAL A 11 -24.26 -0.16 -35.97
N ILE A 12 -23.77 -0.81 -37.03
CA ILE A 12 -22.59 -1.69 -36.97
C ILE A 12 -21.32 -0.91 -36.61
N VAL A 13 -21.13 0.29 -37.19
CA VAL A 13 -19.96 1.14 -36.86
C VAL A 13 -20.01 1.61 -35.40
N ILE A 14 -21.18 1.99 -34.88
CA ILE A 14 -21.33 2.40 -33.46
C ILE A 14 -21.07 1.22 -32.51
N LEU A 15 -21.51 0.01 -32.85
CA LEU A 15 -21.24 -1.20 -32.06
C LEU A 15 -19.76 -1.57 -32.03
N LEU A 16 -19.03 -1.35 -33.13
CA LEU A 16 -17.57 -1.56 -33.19
C LEU A 16 -16.79 -0.56 -32.34
N PHE A 17 -17.29 0.66 -32.16
CA PHE A 17 -16.66 1.65 -31.26
C PHE A 17 -16.89 1.35 -29.77
N LEU A 18 -18.01 0.70 -29.41
CA LEU A 18 -18.32 0.35 -28.01
C LEU A 18 -17.59 -0.92 -27.52
N ALA A 19 -17.05 -1.74 -28.43
CA ALA A 19 -16.30 -2.95 -28.09
C ALA A 19 -14.81 -2.70 -27.73
N SER A 20 -14.34 -1.45 -27.83
CA SER A 20 -12.93 -1.08 -27.65
C SER A 20 -12.54 -0.70 -26.21
N CYS A 21 -13.49 -0.69 -25.26
CA CYS A 21 -13.25 -0.30 -23.87
C CYS A 21 -13.32 -1.49 -22.90
N SER A 22 -12.48 -2.49 -23.14
CA SER A 22 -12.18 -3.50 -22.13
C SER A 22 -10.80 -4.06 -22.42
N CYS A 23 -9.78 -3.24 -22.20
CA CYS A 23 -8.45 -3.77 -21.92
C CYS A 23 -8.55 -4.44 -20.54
N PRO A 24 -8.59 -5.78 -20.43
CA PRO A 24 -8.54 -6.41 -19.12
C PRO A 24 -7.23 -5.96 -18.48
N LYS A 25 -7.32 -5.22 -17.37
CA LYS A 25 -6.15 -4.87 -16.56
C LYS A 25 -5.49 -6.20 -16.19
N SER A 26 -4.35 -6.49 -16.82
CA SER A 26 -3.59 -7.72 -16.61
C SER A 26 -3.40 -7.94 -15.11
N ALA A 27 -3.96 -9.02 -14.57
CA ALA A 27 -3.71 -9.40 -13.19
C ALA A 27 -2.26 -9.86 -13.08
N THR A 28 -1.40 -9.06 -12.44
CA THR A 28 -0.03 -9.47 -12.14
C THR A 28 -0.07 -10.51 -11.03
N TYR A 29 0.30 -11.75 -11.35
CA TYR A 29 0.54 -12.79 -10.36
C TYR A 29 1.86 -12.52 -9.63
N THR A 30 1.87 -12.75 -8.31
CA THR A 30 3.07 -12.59 -7.48
C THR A 30 3.51 -13.93 -6.91
N ILE A 31 4.83 -14.08 -6.76
CA ILE A 31 5.44 -15.16 -5.98
C ILE A 31 5.85 -14.57 -4.65
N VAL A 32 5.44 -15.22 -3.56
CA VAL A 32 5.65 -14.72 -2.20
C VAL A 32 6.49 -15.70 -1.39
N GLY A 33 7.53 -15.21 -0.73
CA GLY A 33 8.39 -15.97 0.17
C GLY A 33 8.57 -15.25 1.50
N VAL A 34 8.63 -16.01 2.60
CA VAL A 34 8.98 -15.51 3.93
C VAL A 34 10.02 -16.44 4.53
N HIS A 35 11.15 -15.91 4.98
CA HIS A 35 12.23 -16.69 5.59
C HIS A 35 12.89 -15.94 6.74
N TYR A 36 13.10 -16.61 7.88
CA TYR A 36 13.85 -16.04 8.99
C TYR A 36 15.31 -16.47 8.93
N VAL A 37 16.23 -15.49 8.94
CA VAL A 37 17.68 -15.69 8.90
C VAL A 37 18.25 -15.49 10.30
N GLU A 38 18.39 -16.59 11.04
CA GLU A 38 18.80 -16.57 12.46
C GLU A 38 20.12 -15.85 12.72
N LYS A 39 21.13 -16.07 11.86
CA LYS A 39 22.46 -15.44 11.99
C LYS A 39 22.43 -13.91 11.95
N LYS A 40 21.44 -13.34 11.25
CA LYS A 40 21.28 -11.89 11.11
C LYS A 40 20.14 -11.34 11.99
N ASN A 41 19.35 -12.23 12.60
CA ASN A 41 18.12 -11.89 13.29
C ASN A 41 17.20 -11.00 12.42
N ILE A 42 16.93 -11.44 11.19
CA ILE A 42 16.03 -10.73 10.25
C ILE A 42 15.02 -11.70 9.64
N THR A 43 13.82 -11.20 9.35
CA THR A 43 12.83 -11.88 8.54
C THR A 43 12.79 -11.27 7.14
N GLU A 44 13.13 -12.06 6.14
CA GLU A 44 13.05 -11.70 4.73
C GLU A 44 11.65 -11.94 4.21
N TYR A 45 11.04 -10.93 3.62
CA TYR A 45 9.75 -11.01 2.94
C TYR A 45 9.89 -10.59 1.48
N MET A 46 9.77 -11.55 0.58
CA MET A 46 9.91 -11.34 -0.86
C MET A 46 8.55 -11.38 -1.54
N VAL A 47 8.32 -10.43 -2.44
CA VAL A 47 7.16 -10.39 -3.35
C VAL A 47 7.65 -10.11 -4.76
N LEU A 48 7.79 -11.13 -5.61
CA LEU A 48 8.21 -10.94 -7.01
C LEU A 48 7.02 -10.42 -7.84
N PRO A 49 7.19 -9.38 -8.69
CA PRO A 49 8.44 -8.68 -9.05
C PRO A 49 8.75 -7.41 -8.24
N TYR A 50 8.03 -7.15 -7.15
CA TYR A 50 8.06 -5.90 -6.40
C TYR A 50 9.24 -5.76 -5.41
N GLY A 51 9.98 -6.83 -5.12
CA GLY A 51 11.22 -6.76 -4.37
C GLY A 51 11.19 -7.52 -3.05
N THR A 52 12.21 -7.27 -2.23
CA THR A 52 12.40 -7.94 -0.93
C THR A 52 12.53 -6.92 0.19
N VAL A 53 11.86 -7.21 1.30
CA VAL A 53 11.88 -6.40 2.51
C VAL A 53 12.56 -7.19 3.63
N PHE A 54 13.43 -6.55 4.39
CA PHE A 54 14.12 -7.16 5.54
C PHE A 54 13.57 -6.53 6.81
N ILE A 55 12.90 -7.36 7.61
CA ILE A 55 12.23 -6.94 8.84
C ILE A 55 13.14 -7.33 10.02
N PRO A 56 13.59 -6.39 10.86
CA PRO A 56 14.40 -6.71 12.04
C PRO A 56 13.66 -7.66 12.99
N GLY A 57 14.32 -8.73 13.39
CA GLY A 57 13.80 -9.76 14.28
C GLY A 57 13.10 -10.93 13.59
N LYS A 58 12.56 -11.84 14.41
CA LYS A 58 11.77 -12.98 13.97
C LYS A 58 10.29 -12.62 13.89
N TRP A 59 9.72 -12.74 12.69
CA TRP A 59 8.33 -12.45 12.39
C TRP A 59 7.67 -13.64 11.70
N GLU A 60 6.46 -13.94 12.13
CA GLU A 60 5.65 -15.03 11.59
C GLU A 60 4.55 -14.46 10.69
N LYS A 61 4.40 -15.05 9.52
CA LYS A 61 3.38 -14.66 8.54
C LYS A 61 1.99 -14.93 9.12
N ALA A 62 1.13 -13.92 9.06
CA ALA A 62 -0.27 -14.00 9.48
C ALA A 62 -1.20 -13.87 8.27
N GLU A 63 -2.36 -13.23 8.42
CA GLU A 63 -3.34 -13.07 7.36
C GLU A 63 -2.88 -12.14 6.23
N TYR A 64 -3.50 -12.32 5.05
CA TYR A 64 -3.35 -11.46 3.89
C TYR A 64 -4.68 -10.81 3.53
N LEU A 65 -4.71 -9.49 3.42
CA LEU A 65 -5.89 -8.75 3.00
C LEU A 65 -5.88 -8.53 1.49
N ASN A 66 -6.78 -9.23 0.78
CA ASN A 66 -6.84 -9.18 -0.68
C ASN A 66 -7.13 -7.78 -1.25
N HIS A 67 -7.98 -6.99 -0.57
CA HIS A 67 -8.41 -5.68 -1.05
C HIS A 67 -7.29 -4.63 -0.99
N SER A 68 -6.53 -4.60 0.10
CA SER A 68 -5.41 -3.68 0.31
C SER A 68 -4.05 -4.27 -0.10
N ARG A 69 -4.01 -5.56 -0.44
CA ARG A 69 -2.80 -6.34 -0.74
C ARG A 69 -1.75 -6.28 0.39
N GLN A 70 -2.22 -6.25 1.63
CA GLN A 70 -1.38 -6.19 2.83
C GLN A 70 -1.15 -7.58 3.39
N GLN A 71 0.12 -7.93 3.58
CA GLN A 71 0.53 -9.10 4.35
C GLN A 71 0.79 -8.69 5.80
N TYR A 72 0.13 -9.35 6.75
CA TYR A 72 0.38 -9.16 8.17
C TYR A 72 1.45 -10.09 8.70
N PHE A 73 2.16 -9.62 9.72
CA PHE A 73 3.11 -10.40 10.48
C PHE A 73 2.95 -10.13 11.96
N ASN A 74 3.21 -11.16 12.77
CA ASN A 74 3.25 -11.07 14.23
C ASN A 74 4.63 -11.48 14.75
N ASN A 75 5.05 -10.94 15.88
CA ASN A 75 6.23 -11.43 16.61
C ASN A 75 5.85 -11.97 17.99
N GLU A 76 6.80 -12.64 18.65
CA GLU A 76 6.62 -13.26 19.98
C GLU A 76 6.21 -12.25 21.07
N ASN A 77 6.52 -10.97 20.87
CA ASN A 77 6.19 -9.89 21.79
C ASN A 77 4.74 -9.40 21.64
N GLY A 78 3.96 -9.99 20.72
CA GLY A 78 2.59 -9.61 20.42
C GLY A 78 2.46 -8.34 19.58
N ASN A 79 3.55 -7.87 18.95
CA ASN A 79 3.49 -6.77 18.01
C ASN A 79 3.03 -7.27 16.65
N ARG A 80 2.35 -6.40 15.93
CA ARG A 80 1.76 -6.71 14.63
C ARG A 80 2.07 -5.62 13.63
N ILE A 81 2.54 -6.03 12.46
CA ILE A 81 2.88 -5.14 11.35
C ILE A 81 2.14 -5.58 10.09
N SER A 82 2.01 -4.67 9.13
CA SER A 82 1.53 -5.00 7.80
C SER A 82 2.46 -4.42 6.73
N ILE A 83 2.61 -5.15 5.64
CA ILE A 83 3.47 -4.77 4.53
C ILE A 83 2.70 -4.95 3.22
N ALA A 84 2.65 -3.89 2.41
CA ALA A 84 2.09 -3.91 1.07
C ALA A 84 3.12 -3.40 0.05
N LEU A 85 3.32 -4.18 -1.01
CA LEU A 85 4.16 -3.84 -2.15
C LEU A 85 3.31 -3.88 -3.42
N GLY A 86 3.60 -3.01 -4.37
CA GLY A 86 2.96 -3.07 -5.68
C GLY A 86 3.37 -1.93 -6.58
N PRO A 87 2.90 -1.92 -7.84
CA PRO A 87 3.30 -0.90 -8.78
C PRO A 87 2.67 0.44 -8.38
N ASN A 88 3.38 1.54 -8.62
CA ASN A 88 2.90 2.88 -8.28
C ASN A 88 1.61 3.31 -9.01
N ASN A 89 1.26 2.64 -10.11
CA ASN A 89 0.03 2.90 -10.86
C ASN A 89 -1.18 2.07 -10.41
N LYS A 90 -1.06 1.33 -9.28
CA LYS A 90 -2.19 0.57 -8.72
C LYS A 90 -3.29 1.47 -8.14
N PHE A 91 -2.96 2.71 -7.80
CA PHE A 91 -3.88 3.65 -7.15
C PHE A 91 -4.79 4.34 -8.16
N GLU A 92 -6.04 4.58 -7.77
CA GLU A 92 -7.05 5.23 -8.61
C GLU A 92 -6.60 6.62 -9.09
N PHE A 93 -5.91 7.37 -8.22
CA PHE A 93 -5.39 8.70 -8.53
C PHE A 93 -4.10 8.71 -9.37
N ASN A 94 -3.51 7.54 -9.67
CA ASN A 94 -2.23 7.42 -10.38
C ASN A 94 -2.22 6.31 -11.44
N GLN A 95 -3.37 5.95 -12.02
CA GLN A 95 -3.46 4.85 -12.99
C GLN A 95 -2.62 5.07 -14.25
N ASP A 96 -2.39 6.34 -14.63
CA ASP A 96 -1.53 6.73 -15.75
C ASP A 96 -0.02 6.68 -15.40
N GLY A 97 0.31 6.48 -14.12
CA GLY A 97 1.67 6.47 -13.61
C GLY A 97 2.36 7.84 -13.71
N SER A 98 1.63 8.95 -13.83
CA SER A 98 2.18 10.30 -13.98
C SER A 98 2.87 10.81 -12.71
N LYS A 99 2.43 10.38 -11.53
CA LYS A 99 3.04 10.74 -10.24
C LYS A 99 4.12 9.73 -9.88
N LYS A 100 5.30 10.24 -9.51
CA LYS A 100 6.50 9.50 -9.12
C LYS A 100 7.15 10.14 -7.90
N GLY A 101 8.04 9.40 -7.24
CA GLY A 101 8.84 9.90 -6.13
C GLY A 101 7.98 10.57 -5.07
N PHE A 102 8.46 11.71 -4.56
CA PHE A 102 7.85 12.37 -3.43
C PHE A 102 6.45 12.94 -3.73
N ASP A 103 6.17 13.30 -4.98
CA ASP A 103 4.84 13.76 -5.40
C ASP A 103 3.80 12.64 -5.35
N LEU A 104 4.21 11.41 -5.64
CA LEU A 104 3.35 10.24 -5.44
C LEU A 104 3.08 10.01 -3.95
N LEU A 105 4.08 10.16 -3.08
CA LEU A 105 3.89 9.97 -1.63
C LEU A 105 2.88 10.97 -1.07
N LYS A 106 3.00 12.25 -1.43
CA LYS A 106 2.05 13.30 -1.03
C LYS A 106 0.64 13.01 -1.54
N ALA A 107 0.51 12.60 -2.80
CA ALA A 107 -0.78 12.24 -3.37
C ALA A 107 -1.42 11.04 -2.66
N TYR A 108 -0.63 10.03 -2.32
CA TYR A 108 -1.08 8.89 -1.52
C TYR A 108 -1.53 9.32 -0.12
N PHE A 109 -0.74 10.15 0.57
CA PHE A 109 -1.08 10.63 1.91
C PHE A 109 -2.41 11.38 1.93
N GLU A 110 -2.66 12.30 1.00
CA GLU A 110 -3.93 13.02 0.95
C GLU A 110 -5.11 12.11 0.58
N TRP A 111 -4.92 11.17 -0.35
CA TRP A 111 -5.95 10.17 -0.68
C TRP A 111 -6.32 9.28 0.51
N GLU A 112 -5.32 8.77 1.23
CA GLU A 112 -5.49 7.94 2.43
C GLU A 112 -6.19 8.75 3.55
N LYS A 113 -5.72 9.98 3.79
CA LYS A 113 -6.31 10.91 4.75
C LYS A 113 -7.77 11.22 4.45
N GLU A 114 -8.10 11.49 3.20
CA GLU A 114 -9.48 11.73 2.77
C GLU A 114 -10.37 10.52 3.10
N TYR A 115 -9.95 9.31 2.71
CA TYR A 115 -10.69 8.08 3.01
C TYR A 115 -10.90 7.87 4.52
N PHE A 116 -9.83 7.97 5.31
CA PHE A 116 -9.92 7.68 6.75
C PHE A 116 -10.69 8.74 7.53
N THR A 117 -10.53 10.02 7.21
CA THR A 117 -11.28 11.10 7.86
C THR A 117 -12.75 11.09 7.43
N ASN A 118 -13.04 10.91 6.14
CA ASN A 118 -14.40 11.06 5.63
C ASN A 118 -15.23 9.78 5.72
N THR A 119 -14.62 8.61 5.53
CA THR A 119 -15.33 7.32 5.52
C THR A 119 -15.22 6.60 6.86
N VAL A 120 -14.00 6.43 7.38
CA VAL A 120 -13.75 5.65 8.60
C VAL A 120 -13.97 6.46 9.89
N LYS A 121 -13.97 7.79 9.78
CA LYS A 121 -14.14 8.74 10.90
C LYS A 121 -13.04 8.58 11.96
N VAL A 122 -11.79 8.58 11.51
CA VAL A 122 -10.59 8.60 12.35
C VAL A 122 -9.70 9.79 12.02
N ASP A 123 -8.81 10.14 12.93
CA ASP A 123 -7.85 11.23 12.74
C ASP A 123 -6.61 10.71 12.00
N VAL A 124 -6.08 11.57 11.10
CA VAL A 124 -4.84 11.30 10.36
C VAL A 124 -3.89 12.47 10.54
N LYS A 125 -2.64 12.17 10.90
CA LYS A 125 -1.61 13.16 11.19
C LYS A 125 -0.31 12.83 10.47
N LEU A 126 0.22 13.78 9.68
CA LEU A 126 1.58 13.70 9.17
C LEU A 126 2.57 13.85 10.34
N ILE A 127 3.53 12.95 10.44
CA ILE A 127 4.54 12.94 11.50
C ILE A 127 5.87 13.42 10.99
N GLU A 128 6.30 12.93 9.83
CA GLU A 128 7.60 13.23 9.26
C GLU A 128 7.54 13.13 7.74
N GLU A 129 8.31 13.99 7.07
CA GLU A 129 8.51 13.93 5.65
C GLU A 129 9.98 14.17 5.28
N ASN A 130 10.47 13.44 4.28
CA ASN A 130 11.82 13.63 3.78
C ASN A 130 11.82 13.48 2.25
N PRO A 131 11.82 14.61 1.51
CA PRO A 131 11.86 14.61 0.06
C PRO A 131 13.17 14.05 -0.52
N ASN A 132 14.29 14.18 0.21
CA ASN A 132 15.60 13.74 -0.27
C ASN A 132 15.72 12.21 -0.25
N ASP A 133 15.26 11.59 0.83
CA ASP A 133 15.26 10.12 0.99
C ASP A 133 13.96 9.48 0.51
N ASN A 134 13.05 10.27 -0.06
CA ASN A 134 11.78 9.86 -0.63
C ASN A 134 10.92 9.00 0.33
N TYR A 135 10.59 9.52 1.51
CA TYR A 135 9.63 8.86 2.40
C TYR A 135 8.68 9.82 3.12
N LEU A 136 7.53 9.28 3.56
CA LEU A 136 6.60 9.94 4.49
C LEU A 136 6.26 8.99 5.63
N ILE A 137 6.13 9.55 6.84
CA ILE A 137 5.60 8.84 8.01
C ILE A 137 4.36 9.59 8.50
N PHE A 138 3.27 8.86 8.67
CA PHE A 138 2.02 9.42 9.19
C PHE A 138 1.35 8.44 10.15
N GLN A 139 0.43 8.97 10.94
CA GLN A 139 -0.32 8.25 11.96
C GLN A 139 -1.81 8.27 11.62
N ILE A 140 -2.47 7.14 11.79
CA ILE A 140 -3.92 7.02 11.83
C ILE A 140 -4.31 6.65 13.26
N TYR A 141 -5.14 7.46 13.91
CA TYR A 141 -5.52 7.23 15.30
C TYR A 141 -6.97 7.60 15.59
N LYS A 142 -7.52 7.01 16.65
CA LYS A 142 -8.82 7.36 17.21
C LYS A 142 -8.80 7.20 18.71
N LYS A 143 -9.29 8.22 19.42
CA LYS A 143 -9.56 8.17 20.86
C LYS A 143 -11.06 8.23 21.10
N GLU A 144 -11.56 7.34 21.94
CA GLU A 144 -12.95 7.33 22.40
C GLU A 144 -12.92 7.16 23.93
N ASP A 145 -13.62 8.05 24.65
CA ASP A 145 -13.69 8.06 26.12
C ASP A 145 -12.31 8.05 26.80
N GLY A 146 -11.35 8.77 26.22
CA GLY A 146 -9.96 8.83 26.71
C GLY A 146 -9.11 7.58 26.40
N MET A 147 -9.70 6.54 25.81
CA MET A 147 -8.99 5.31 25.43
C MET A 147 -8.62 5.33 23.95
N ILE A 148 -7.40 4.84 23.65
CA ILE A 148 -6.94 4.64 22.28
C ILE A 148 -7.65 3.42 21.70
N LYS A 149 -8.43 3.63 20.63
CA LYS A 149 -9.13 2.55 19.90
C LYS A 149 -8.40 2.16 18.62
N VAL A 150 -7.77 3.13 17.99
CA VAL A 150 -6.96 2.96 16.78
C VAL A 150 -5.66 3.72 16.98
N ASN A 151 -4.55 3.09 16.65
CA ASN A 151 -3.24 3.71 16.67
C ASN A 151 -2.31 2.93 15.75
N ASN A 152 -2.13 3.44 14.53
CA ASN A 152 -1.27 2.84 13.52
C ASN A 152 -0.32 3.91 12.99
N TYR A 153 0.96 3.56 12.88
CA TYR A 153 1.94 4.37 12.19
C TYR A 153 2.24 3.73 10.85
N PHE A 154 2.39 4.56 9.83
CA PHE A 154 2.67 4.17 8.46
C PHE A 154 3.98 4.79 8.01
N PHE A 155 4.80 4.00 7.34
CA PHE A 155 5.95 4.46 6.57
C PHE A 155 5.67 4.13 5.10
N ILE A 156 5.77 5.13 4.23
CA ILE A 156 5.59 4.94 2.79
C ILE A 156 6.80 5.47 2.04
N THR A 157 7.17 4.77 0.97
CA THR A 157 8.24 5.16 0.05
C THR A 157 7.99 4.58 -1.34
N GLU A 158 8.73 5.07 -2.32
CA GLU A 158 8.72 4.55 -3.69
C GLU A 158 10.15 4.33 -4.18
N LYS A 159 10.39 3.16 -4.80
CA LYS A 159 11.67 2.78 -5.39
C LYS A 159 11.43 1.91 -6.61
N HIS A 160 12.07 2.23 -7.73
CA HIS A 160 11.98 1.46 -8.99
C HIS A 160 10.54 1.16 -9.44
N ASN A 161 9.65 2.17 -9.43
CA ASN A 161 8.22 2.04 -9.75
C ASN A 161 7.41 1.15 -8.79
N THR A 162 8.00 0.67 -7.71
CA THR A 162 7.30 -0.05 -6.65
C THR A 162 7.01 0.90 -5.49
N PHE A 163 5.75 0.93 -5.08
CA PHE A 163 5.29 1.64 -3.89
C PHE A 163 5.25 0.68 -2.70
N TYR A 164 5.88 1.09 -1.61
CA TYR A 164 6.03 0.32 -0.38
C TYR A 164 5.22 1.01 0.72
N ILE A 165 4.41 0.22 1.43
CA ILE A 165 3.65 0.66 2.59
C ILE A 165 3.97 -0.31 3.72
N PHE A 166 4.53 0.23 4.80
CA PHE A 166 4.71 -0.48 6.05
C PHE A 166 3.81 0.15 7.09
N SER A 167 3.17 -0.67 7.92
CA SER A 167 2.47 -0.15 9.08
C SER A 167 2.70 -1.01 10.30
N VAL A 168 2.60 -0.37 11.46
CA VAL A 168 2.67 -1.02 12.76
C VAL A 168 1.46 -0.59 13.58
N GLN A 169 0.78 -1.60 14.14
CA GLN A 169 -0.33 -1.35 15.05
C GLN A 169 0.19 -1.27 16.49
N THR A 170 0.01 -0.13 17.11
CA THR A 170 0.48 0.15 18.47
C THR A 170 -0.71 0.30 19.42
N LEU A 171 -1.52 -0.75 19.50
CA LEU A 171 -2.49 -0.93 20.59
C LEU A 171 -1.83 -1.55 21.84
N GLY A 172 -0.55 -1.93 21.74
CA GLY A 172 0.27 -2.58 22.78
C GLY A 172 1.44 -1.72 23.28
N LYS A 173 2.59 -2.37 23.51
CA LYS A 173 3.73 -1.89 24.31
C LYS A 173 4.56 -0.75 23.69
N TRP A 174 4.57 -0.61 22.36
CA TRP A 174 5.41 0.39 21.71
C TRP A 174 4.82 1.80 21.83
N ASN A 175 5.65 2.72 22.31
CA ASN A 175 5.37 4.15 22.18
C ASN A 175 5.60 4.61 20.73
N GLN A 176 5.25 5.87 20.44
CA GLN A 176 5.39 6.46 19.11
C GLN A 176 6.82 6.35 18.56
N GLU A 177 7.82 6.68 19.37
CA GLU A 177 9.23 6.69 18.95
C GLU A 177 9.71 5.28 18.58
N GLN A 178 9.40 4.28 19.41
CA GLN A 178 9.75 2.88 19.14
C GLN A 178 9.12 2.38 17.84
N ALA A 179 7.86 2.73 17.59
CA ALA A 179 7.15 2.36 16.38
C ALA A 179 7.77 2.99 15.12
N ILE A 180 8.12 4.27 15.19
CA ILE A 180 8.73 5.01 14.08
C ILE A 180 10.15 4.49 13.81
N ASN A 181 10.96 4.28 14.85
CA ASN A 181 12.31 3.77 14.70
C ASN A 181 12.30 2.37 14.09
N PHE A 182 11.41 1.48 14.57
CA PHE A 182 11.23 0.16 13.97
C PHE A 182 10.88 0.24 12.47
N LEU A 183 9.94 1.12 12.08
CA LEU A 183 9.56 1.27 10.67
C LEU A 183 10.73 1.76 9.81
N LYS A 184 11.62 2.61 10.34
CA LYS A 184 12.81 3.12 9.64
C LYS A 184 13.92 2.08 9.53
N GLU A 185 13.95 1.08 10.41
CA GLU A 185 14.92 -0.03 10.36
C GLU A 185 14.54 -1.10 9.32
N ILE A 186 13.34 -1.04 8.74
CA ILE A 186 12.93 -1.96 7.66
C ILE A 186 13.69 -1.59 6.38
N GLU A 187 14.52 -2.52 5.88
CA GLU A 187 15.30 -2.31 4.67
C GLU A 187 14.57 -2.81 3.41
N ILE A 188 14.80 -2.14 2.28
CA ILE A 188 14.22 -2.46 0.97
C ILE A 188 15.32 -2.73 -0.05
N ASN A 189 15.30 -3.93 -0.65
CA ASN A 189 16.13 -4.26 -1.82
C ASN A 189 15.30 -4.18 -3.10
#